data_AF-A0A7X8INZ0-F1
#
_entry.id   AF-A0A7X8INZ0-F1
#
_cell.length_a   1.000
_cell.length_b   1.000
_cell.length_c   1.000
_cell.angle_alpha   90.00
_cell.angle_beta   90.00
_cell.angle_gamma   90.00
#
_symmetry.space_group_name_H-M   'P 1'
#
loop_
_entity.id
_entity.type
_entity.pdbx_description
1 polymer ?
#
loop_
_entity_poly.entity_id
_entity_poly.type
_entity_poly.pdbx_seq_one_letter_code
_entity_poly.pdbx_strand_id
1 'polypeptide(L)'
;QKMSTYINNPTAMHPIWWSLSLGTCLGGNGTLVGASANIVAVGIASRNGFRISFGQFTKIGLIFTFNSLLISSVYLLVRYF
;
A
#
# COMPACT_ATOMS: atom_id res chain seq x y z
N GLN A 1 7.16 -24.08 -13.25
CA GLN A 1 7.80 -23.89 -14.58
C GLN A 1 7.49 -22.53 -15.21
N LYS A 2 6.22 -22.05 -15.26
CA LYS A 2 5.86 -20.72 -15.81
C LYS A 2 6.53 -19.52 -15.09
N MET A 3 6.70 -19.55 -13.77
CA MET A 3 7.36 -18.49 -12.98
C MET A 3 8.82 -18.24 -13.42
N SER A 4 9.56 -19.30 -13.81
CA SER A 4 10.96 -19.20 -14.24
C SER A 4 11.10 -18.52 -15.61
N THR A 5 10.11 -18.65 -16.48
CA THR A 5 10.07 -18.02 -17.82
C THR A 5 9.77 -16.52 -17.75
N TYR A 6 8.99 -16.06 -16.76
CA TYR A 6 8.78 -14.63 -16.50
C TYR A 6 10.01 -13.92 -15.92
N ILE A 7 10.80 -14.64 -15.11
CA ILE A 7 12.04 -14.11 -14.53
C ILE A 7 13.11 -13.87 -15.62
N ASN A 8 13.11 -14.67 -16.68
CA ASN A 8 14.08 -14.55 -17.78
C ASN A 8 13.70 -13.51 -18.86
N ASN A 9 12.47 -12.97 -18.84
CA ASN A 9 12.01 -11.95 -19.79
C ASN A 9 11.97 -10.57 -19.11
N PRO A 10 12.94 -9.67 -19.35
CA PRO A 10 13.01 -8.37 -18.67
C PRO A 10 11.76 -7.49 -18.91
N THR A 11 11.11 -7.62 -20.06
CA THR A 11 9.85 -6.93 -20.40
C THR A 11 8.65 -7.39 -19.57
N ALA A 12 8.58 -8.68 -19.22
CA ALA A 12 7.50 -9.22 -18.40
C ALA A 12 7.77 -9.04 -16.89
N MET A 13 9.04 -8.93 -16.48
CA MET A 13 9.40 -8.76 -15.07
C MET A 13 9.20 -7.31 -14.57
N HIS A 14 9.39 -6.31 -15.44
CA HIS A 14 9.19 -4.89 -15.10
C HIS A 14 7.83 -4.57 -14.44
N PRO A 15 6.67 -4.91 -15.06
CA PRO A 15 5.38 -4.59 -14.49
C PRO A 15 5.09 -5.36 -13.19
N ILE A 16 5.59 -6.60 -13.06
CA ILE A 16 5.44 -7.40 -11.84
C ILE A 16 6.21 -6.74 -10.68
N TRP A 17 7.46 -6.30 -10.93
CA TRP A 17 8.28 -5.64 -9.92
C TRP A 17 7.69 -4.31 -9.46
N TRP A 18 7.21 -3.49 -10.40
CA TRP A 18 6.50 -2.25 -10.08
C TRP A 18 5.20 -2.49 -9.31
N SER A 19 4.41 -3.50 -9.70
CA SER A 19 3.18 -3.84 -8.98
C SER A 19 3.45 -4.33 -7.55
N LEU A 20 4.52 -5.09 -7.32
CA LEU A 20 4.92 -5.57 -6.00
C LEU A 20 5.41 -4.43 -5.11
N SER A 21 6.29 -3.56 -5.62
CA SER A 21 6.79 -2.40 -4.88
C SER A 21 5.69 -1.41 -4.56
N LEU A 22 4.86 -1.03 -5.55
CA LEU A 22 3.69 -0.16 -5.32
C LEU A 22 2.70 -0.82 -4.35
N GLY A 23 2.46 -2.12 -4.51
CA GLY A 23 1.63 -2.93 -3.63
C GLY A 23 2.07 -2.87 -2.17
N THR A 24 3.36 -3.10 -1.93
CA THR A 24 3.95 -3.18 -0.59
C THR A 24 4.03 -1.80 0.07
N CYS A 25 4.46 -0.78 -0.68
CA CYS A 25 4.62 0.58 -0.15
C CYS A 25 3.28 1.27 0.11
N LEU A 26 2.29 1.13 -0.78
CA LEU A 26 0.96 1.72 -0.59
C LEU A 26 0.14 0.90 0.42
N GLY A 27 0.23 -0.43 0.34
CA GLY A 27 -0.49 -1.37 1.21
C GLY A 27 -0.16 -1.20 2.70
N GLY A 28 1.10 -0.92 3.04
CA GLY A 28 1.53 -0.64 4.42
C GLY A 28 0.81 0.55 5.06
N ASN A 29 0.34 1.53 4.29
CA ASN A 29 -0.33 2.72 4.83
C ASN A 29 -1.79 2.48 5.24
N GLY A 30 -2.36 1.32 4.91
CA GLY A 30 -3.80 1.06 5.10
C GLY A 30 -4.20 0.79 6.55
N THR A 31 -3.24 0.61 7.45
CA THR A 31 -3.50 0.31 8.85
C THR A 31 -2.72 1.23 9.76
N LEU A 32 -3.20 1.38 10.99
CA LEU A 32 -2.52 2.17 12.02
C LEU A 32 -1.15 1.58 12.40
N VAL A 33 -0.95 0.26 12.22
CA VAL A 33 0.32 -0.46 12.51
C VAL A 33 1.24 -0.55 11.32
N GLY A 34 0.70 -0.47 10.10
CA GLY A 34 1.47 -0.76 8.89
C GLY A 34 2.55 0.27 8.57
N ALA A 35 2.52 1.45 9.20
CA ALA A 35 3.61 2.42 9.18
C ALA A 35 3.92 2.93 10.60
N SER A 36 5.20 2.98 10.96
CA SER A 36 5.67 3.49 12.27
C SER A 36 5.26 4.95 12.50
N ALA A 37 5.17 5.76 11.43
CA ALA A 37 4.70 7.13 11.49
C ALA A 37 3.25 7.26 12.01
N ASN A 38 2.37 6.33 11.63
CA ASN A 38 0.96 6.35 12.05
C ASN A 38 0.83 6.09 13.56
N ILE A 39 1.63 5.16 14.08
CA ILE A 39 1.67 4.83 15.53
C ILE A 39 2.18 6.05 16.34
N VAL A 40 3.23 6.71 15.87
CA VAL A 40 3.81 7.89 16.53
C VAL A 40 2.79 9.05 16.53
N ALA A 41 2.13 9.32 15.40
CA ALA A 41 1.11 10.36 15.31
C ALA A 41 -0.07 10.11 16.26
N VAL A 42 -0.53 8.86 16.38
CA VAL A 42 -1.60 8.48 17.31
C VAL A 42 -1.15 8.59 18.76
N GLY A 43 0.10 8.26 19.07
CA GLY A 43 0.70 8.47 20.39
C GLY A 43 0.74 9.94 20.79
N ILE A 44 1.08 10.83 19.85
CA ILE A 44 1.07 12.29 20.05
C ILE A 44 -0.37 12.80 20.22
N ALA A 45 -1.31 12.37 19.37
CA ALA A 45 -2.71 12.74 19.46
C ALA A 45 -3.34 12.32 20.81
N SER A 46 -3.03 11.10 21.27
CA SER A 46 -3.46 10.58 22.57
C SER A 46 -2.95 11.43 23.73
N ARG A 47 -1.69 11.90 23.66
CA ARG A 47 -1.12 12.85 24.64
C ARG A 47 -1.81 14.21 24.65
N ASN A 48 -2.34 14.66 23.51
CA ASN A 48 -3.10 15.91 23.40
C ASN A 48 -4.60 15.76 23.74
N GLY A 49 -5.02 14.60 24.26
CA GLY A 49 -6.41 14.33 24.63
C GLY A 49 -7.31 13.81 23.50
N PHE A 50 -6.78 13.65 22.28
CA PHE A 50 -7.49 13.08 21.15
C PHE A 50 -7.29 11.57 21.09
N ARG A 51 -8.31 10.80 21.53
CA ARG A 51 -8.28 9.34 21.45
C ARG A 51 -8.70 8.87 20.06
N ILE A 52 -7.71 8.54 19.24
CA ILE A 52 -7.92 7.88 17.95
C ILE A 52 -7.99 6.37 18.19
N SER A 53 -9.14 5.75 17.91
CA SER A 53 -9.29 4.30 18.01
C SER A 53 -8.60 3.58 16.84
N PHE A 54 -7.96 2.46 17.14
CA PHE A 54 -7.31 1.59 16.16
C PHE A 54 -8.23 1.24 14.98
N GLY A 55 -9.48 0.92 15.28
CA GLY A 55 -10.48 0.54 14.28
C GLY A 55 -10.93 1.71 13.40
N GLN A 56 -11.02 2.93 13.93
CA GLN A 56 -11.39 4.12 13.15
C GLN A 56 -10.29 4.47 12.14
N PHE A 57 -9.04 4.50 12.60
CA PHE A 57 -7.91 4.84 11.72
C PHE A 57 -7.68 3.76 10.67
N THR A 58 -7.84 2.49 11.05
CA THR A 58 -7.72 1.36 10.12
C THR A 58 -8.84 1.39 9.08
N LYS A 59 -10.10 1.66 9.45
CA LYS A 59 -11.20 1.72 8.48
C LYS A 59 -10.99 2.83 7.44
N ILE A 60 -10.54 4.01 7.89
CA ILE A 60 -10.30 5.16 7.02
C ILE A 60 -9.04 4.95 6.17
N GLY A 61 -7.95 4.53 6.78
CA GLY A 61 -6.68 4.25 6.09
C GLY A 61 -6.83 3.14 5.05
N LEU A 62 -7.58 2.08 5.36
CA LEU A 62 -7.76 0.94 4.46
C LEU A 62 -8.57 1.32 3.23
N ILE A 63 -9.61 2.16 3.37
CA ILE A 63 -10.35 2.71 2.21
C ILE A 63 -9.42 3.57 1.34
N PHE A 64 -8.61 4.43 1.95
CA PHE A 64 -7.73 5.34 1.22
C PHE A 64 -6.60 4.58 0.50
N THR A 65 -5.97 3.64 1.19
CA THR A 65 -4.95 2.75 0.62
C THR A 65 -5.51 1.90 -0.48
N PHE A 66 -6.70 1.32 -0.32
CA PHE A 66 -7.36 0.54 -1.36
C PHE A 66 -7.62 1.40 -2.61
N ASN A 67 -8.09 2.63 -2.44
CA ASN A 67 -8.36 3.54 -3.55
C ASN A 67 -7.07 3.93 -4.30
N SER A 68 -6.00 4.27 -3.57
CA SER A 68 -4.68 4.53 -4.17
C SER A 68 -4.10 3.31 -4.88
N LEU A 69 -4.28 2.11 -4.31
CA LEU A 69 -3.84 0.85 -4.91
C LEU A 69 -4.60 0.56 -6.21
N LEU A 70 -5.91 0.81 -6.20
CA LEU A 70 -6.79 0.66 -7.37
C LEU A 70 -6.33 1.59 -8.48
N ILE A 71 -6.12 2.87 -8.17
CA ILE A 71 -5.65 3.89 -9.13
C ILE A 71 -4.27 3.52 -9.68
N SER A 72 -3.31 3.13 -8.83
CA SER A 72 -1.99 2.68 -9.29
C SER A 72 -2.06 1.41 -10.14
N SER A 73 -2.93 0.47 -9.80
CA SER A 73 -3.12 -0.77 -10.56
C SER A 73 -3.75 -0.50 -11.93
N VAL A 74 -4.75 0.38 -12.00
CA VAL A 74 -5.37 0.83 -13.25
C VAL A 74 -4.36 1.60 -14.10
N TYR A 75 -3.56 2.48 -13.50
CA TYR A 75 -2.52 3.22 -14.21
C TYR A 75 -1.46 2.29 -14.81
N LEU A 76 -0.98 1.30 -14.05
CA LEU A 76 -0.05 0.30 -14.57
C LEU A 76 -0.69 -0.51 -15.71
N LEU A 77 -1.97 -0.89 -15.59
CA LEU A 77 -2.70 -1.57 -16.66
C LEU A 77 -2.78 -0.71 -17.92
N VAL A 78 -3.14 0.57 -17.83
CA VAL A 78 -3.27 1.44 -19.02
C VAL A 78 -1.91 1.84 -19.62
N ARG A 79 -0.85 1.87 -18.82
CA ARG A 79 0.49 2.30 -19.27
C ARG A 79 1.33 1.16 -19.85
N TYR A 80 1.21 -0.05 -19.30
CA TYR A 80 2.02 -1.21 -19.68
C TYR A 80 1.28 -2.23 -20.55
N PHE A 81 -0.05 -2.16 -20.66
CA PHE A 81 -0.89 -2.89 -21.61
C PHE A 81 -1.48 -1.93 -22.63
#